data_AF-X1NPP6-F1
#
_entry.id   AF-X1NPP6-F1
#
_cell.length_a   1.000
_cell.length_b   1.000
_cell.length_c   1.000
_cell.angle_alpha   90.00
_cell.angle_beta   90.00
_cell.angle_gamma   90.00
#
_symmetry.space_group_name_H-M   'P 1'
#
loop_
_entity.id
_entity.type
_entity.pdbx_description
1 polymer ?
#
loop_
_entity_poly.entity_id
_entity_poly.type
_entity_poly.pdbx_seq_one_letter_code
_entity_poly.pdbx_strand_id
1 'polypeptide(L)'
;MFDKEEMKKIKQLKKEWENSVVQKTLKRFSERKDKFVTGSGKAVERLYTPVNLEESDYNKELNFPGQYPYTRGVQPTMYRGRFWTMRQYAGFGTAEESMATPTFPTSPKDISLSES
;
A
#
# COMPACT_ATOMS: atom_id res chain seq x y z
N MET A 1 -18.03 2.27 13.11
CA MET A 1 -17.44 3.45 12.46
C MET A 1 -17.38 4.53 13.54
N PHE A 2 -16.31 5.31 13.61
CA PHE A 2 -16.06 6.23 14.74
C PHE A 2 -17.24 7.16 15.00
N ASP A 3 -17.49 7.46 16.27
CA ASP A 3 -18.58 8.37 16.63
C ASP A 3 -18.22 9.80 16.20
N LYS A 4 -19.23 10.58 15.77
CA LYS A 4 -19.04 11.97 15.30
C LYS A 4 -18.37 12.84 16.35
N GLU A 5 -18.63 12.57 17.63
CA GLU A 5 -18.01 13.27 18.75
C GLU A 5 -16.53 12.90 18.92
N GLU A 6 -16.16 11.62 18.76
CA GLU A 6 -14.76 11.19 18.77
C GLU A 6 -13.98 11.80 17.62
N MET A 7 -14.58 11.88 16.43
CA MET A 7 -13.95 12.49 15.26
C MET A 7 -13.67 13.97 15.44
N LYS A 8 -14.63 14.73 15.99
CA LYS A 8 -14.43 16.14 16.36
C LYS A 8 -13.30 16.29 17.37
N LYS A 9 -13.26 15.42 18.38
CA LYS A 9 -12.19 15.42 19.40
C LYS A 9 -10.83 15.18 18.75
N ILE A 10 -10.70 14.19 17.86
CA ILE A 10 -9.46 13.91 17.14
C ILE A 10 -9.03 15.11 16.28
N LYS A 11 -9.98 15.77 15.61
CA LYS A 11 -9.72 16.96 14.81
C LYS A 11 -9.17 18.12 15.65
N GLN A 12 -9.75 18.33 16.83
CA GLN A 12 -9.28 19.36 17.76
C GLN A 12 -7.89 19.02 18.31
N LEU A 13 -7.66 17.78 18.75
CA LEU A 13 -6.36 17.32 19.25
C LEU A 13 -5.26 17.43 18.18
N LYS A 14 -5.58 17.10 16.91
CA LYS A 14 -4.65 17.27 15.79
C LYS A 14 -4.23 18.74 15.64
N LYS A 15 -5.19 19.66 15.69
CA LYS A 15 -4.93 21.12 15.61
C LYS A 15 -4.12 21.64 16.80
N GLU A 16 -4.41 21.17 18.01
CA GLU A 16 -3.65 21.52 19.21
C GLU A 16 -2.21 21.02 19.13
N TRP A 17 -2.00 19.80 18.66
CA TRP A 17 -0.68 19.22 18.45
C TRP A 17 0.14 19.97 17.38
N GLU A 18 -0.51 20.34 16.26
CA GLU A 18 0.11 21.16 15.21
C GLU A 18 0.57 22.52 15.75
N ASN A 19 -0.26 23.19 16.55
CA ASN A 19 0.05 24.53 17.07
C ASN A 19 1.04 24.53 18.24
N SER A 20 1.16 23.43 18.98
CA SER A 20 2.02 23.35 20.17
C SER A 20 3.34 22.65 19.86
N VAL A 21 3.30 21.33 19.67
CA VAL A 21 4.48 20.47 19.54
C VAL A 21 5.19 20.68 18.22
N VAL A 22 4.42 20.75 17.12
CA VAL A 22 5.00 20.88 15.78
C VAL A 22 5.60 22.27 15.60
N GLN A 23 4.88 23.35 15.93
CA GLN A 23 5.41 24.71 15.85
C GLN A 23 6.64 24.93 16.73
N LYS A 24 6.67 24.39 17.96
CA LYS A 24 7.86 24.48 18.82
C LYS A 24 9.07 23.80 18.19
N THR A 25 8.87 22.68 17.52
CA THR A 25 9.93 21.94 16.83
C THR A 25 10.39 22.67 15.58
N LEU A 26 9.46 23.18 14.76
CA LEU A 26 9.75 23.93 13.54
C LEU A 26 10.56 25.21 13.78
N LYS A 27 10.31 25.90 14.90
CA LYS A 27 11.10 27.06 15.31
C LYS A 27 12.56 26.73 15.62
N ARG A 28 12.83 25.50 16.08
CA ARG A 28 14.18 25.05 16.46
C ARG A 28 14.89 24.39 15.29
N PHE A 29 14.17 23.59 14.52
CA PHE A 29 14.66 22.85 13.37
C PHE A 29 13.60 22.87 12.26
N SER A 30 13.94 23.47 11.13
CA SER A 30 13.10 23.43 9.94
C SER A 30 13.05 22.02 9.36
N GLU A 31 11.97 21.71 8.64
CA GLU A 31 11.88 20.47 7.87
C GLU A 31 12.90 20.45 6.73
N ARG A 32 13.21 19.24 6.25
CA ARG A 32 14.10 19.05 5.09
C ARG A 32 13.53 19.63 3.80
N LYS A 33 12.20 19.66 3.68
CA LYS A 33 11.45 20.16 2.52
C LYS A 33 10.17 20.84 3.03
N ASP A 34 9.73 21.87 2.34
CA ASP A 34 8.46 22.53 2.66
C ASP A 34 7.24 21.66 2.34
N LYS A 35 7.36 20.77 1.33
CA LYS A 35 6.32 19.83 0.93
C LYS A 35 6.92 18.46 0.63
N PHE A 36 6.28 17.43 1.14
CA PHE A 36 6.56 16.05 0.79
C PHE A 36 5.60 15.62 -0.32
N VAL A 37 6.16 15.12 -1.41
CA VAL A 37 5.39 14.63 -2.57
C VAL A 37 5.82 13.20 -2.90
N THR A 38 4.86 12.36 -3.27
CA THR A 38 5.15 11.03 -3.82
C THR A 38 5.69 11.14 -5.25
N GLY A 39 6.25 10.05 -5.80
CA GLY A 39 6.69 10.01 -7.20
C GLY A 39 5.58 10.32 -8.22
N SER A 40 4.31 10.17 -7.82
CA SER A 40 3.13 10.51 -8.62
C SER A 40 2.63 11.95 -8.41
N GLY A 41 3.38 12.80 -7.69
CA GLY A 41 3.04 14.21 -7.45
C GLY A 41 1.98 14.46 -6.38
N LYS A 42 1.55 13.44 -5.63
CA LYS A 42 0.56 13.63 -4.54
C LYS A 42 1.25 14.14 -3.29
N ALA A 43 0.68 15.18 -2.67
CA ALA A 43 1.17 15.72 -1.42
C ALA A 43 0.97 14.70 -0.27
N VAL A 44 1.96 14.61 0.60
CA VAL A 44 1.96 13.73 1.77
C VAL A 44 1.83 14.59 3.03
N GLU A 45 0.72 14.41 3.75
CA GLU A 45 0.53 15.04 5.06
C GLU A 45 1.47 14.47 6.12
N ARG A 46 1.73 15.26 7.16
CA ARG A 46 2.57 14.85 8.29
C ARG A 46 1.97 13.71 9.12
N LEU A 47 0.64 13.71 9.27
CA LEU A 47 -0.07 12.73 10.07
C LEU A 47 -1.47 12.49 9.51
N TYR A 48 -1.72 11.24 9.11
CA TYR A 48 -3.05 10.76 8.73
C TYR A 48 -3.76 10.21 9.96
N THR A 49 -4.96 10.71 10.24
CA THR A 49 -5.82 10.27 11.33
C THR A 49 -7.13 9.70 10.79
N PRO A 50 -7.99 9.08 11.61
CA PRO A 50 -9.32 8.68 11.18
C PRO A 50 -10.14 9.79 10.52
N VAL A 51 -9.83 11.07 10.81
CA VAL A 51 -10.49 12.24 10.20
C VAL A 51 -10.26 12.29 8.69
N ASN A 52 -9.10 11.82 8.23
CA ASN A 52 -8.80 11.73 6.81
C ASN A 52 -9.62 10.63 6.09
N LEU A 53 -10.33 9.76 6.82
CA LEU A 53 -11.20 8.71 6.27
C LEU A 53 -12.69 9.11 6.26
N GLU A 54 -13.07 10.29 6.79
CA GLU A 54 -14.48 10.74 6.83
C GLU A 54 -15.10 10.90 5.44
N GLU A 55 -14.30 11.24 4.44
CA GLU A 55 -14.76 11.47 3.07
C GLU A 55 -14.94 10.16 2.28
N SER A 56 -14.30 9.07 2.71
CA SER A 56 -14.39 7.77 2.07
C SER A 56 -15.49 6.92 2.70
N ASP A 57 -16.43 6.41 1.88
CA ASP A 57 -17.39 5.42 2.33
C ASP A 57 -16.69 4.06 2.49
N TYR A 58 -16.09 3.85 3.66
CA TYR A 58 -15.23 2.71 3.97
C TYR A 58 -15.87 1.36 3.61
N ASN A 59 -17.17 1.22 3.78
CA ASN A 59 -17.87 -0.03 3.48
C ASN A 59 -18.09 -0.21 1.98
N LYS A 60 -18.38 0.87 1.24
CA LYS A 60 -18.64 0.83 -0.20
C LYS A 60 -17.35 0.74 -1.03
N GLU A 61 -16.31 1.46 -0.62
CA GLU A 61 -15.07 1.58 -1.38
C GLU A 61 -14.09 0.43 -1.09
N LEU A 62 -13.99 0.00 0.15
CA LEU A 62 -13.05 -1.05 0.51
C LEU A 62 -13.67 -2.45 0.31
N ASN A 63 -14.94 -2.62 0.72
CA ASN A 63 -15.77 -3.84 0.68
C ASN A 63 -15.04 -5.16 1.05
N PHE A 64 -15.74 -6.30 1.12
CA PHE A 64 -15.11 -7.58 1.44
C PHE A 64 -14.27 -8.11 0.27
N PRO A 65 -13.19 -8.88 0.54
CA PRO A 65 -12.42 -9.53 -0.52
C PRO A 65 -13.35 -10.45 -1.34
N GLY A 66 -13.23 -10.41 -2.67
CA GLY A 66 -14.12 -11.11 -3.58
C GLY A 66 -15.45 -10.42 -3.87
N GLN A 67 -15.68 -9.20 -3.37
CA GLN A 67 -16.84 -8.37 -3.73
C GLN A 67 -16.40 -7.09 -4.43
N TYR A 68 -17.26 -6.58 -5.32
CA TYR A 68 -17.05 -5.29 -5.98
C TYR A 68 -16.91 -4.17 -4.94
N PRO A 69 -15.94 -3.24 -5.03
CA PRO A 69 -15.04 -2.94 -6.16
C PRO A 69 -13.69 -3.67 -6.14
N TYR A 70 -13.57 -4.79 -5.43
CA TYR A 70 -12.38 -5.64 -5.34
C TYR A 70 -11.12 -4.95 -4.79
N THR A 71 -11.28 -3.85 -4.05
CA THR A 71 -10.17 -3.08 -3.45
C THR A 71 -9.30 -3.93 -2.51
N ARG A 72 -9.90 -4.89 -1.79
CA ARG A 72 -9.18 -5.85 -0.92
C ARG A 72 -8.71 -7.12 -1.64
N GLY A 73 -8.96 -7.24 -2.94
CA GLY A 73 -8.61 -8.40 -3.75
C GLY A 73 -9.82 -9.07 -4.41
N VAL A 74 -9.58 -9.68 -5.57
CA VAL A 74 -10.59 -10.34 -6.41
C VAL A 74 -11.04 -11.69 -5.86
N GLN A 75 -10.16 -12.39 -5.13
CA GLN A 75 -10.46 -13.71 -4.58
C GLN A 75 -10.88 -13.60 -3.10
N PRO A 76 -11.94 -14.28 -2.64
CA PRO A 76 -12.36 -14.21 -1.23
C PRO A 76 -11.30 -14.71 -0.23
N THR A 77 -10.54 -15.74 -0.61
CA THR A 77 -9.52 -16.37 0.25
C THR A 77 -8.09 -15.91 -0.05
N MET A 78 -7.88 -15.16 -1.14
CA MET A 78 -6.57 -14.68 -1.61
C MET A 78 -5.45 -15.72 -1.42
N TYR A 79 -4.32 -15.30 -0.85
CA TYR A 79 -3.13 -16.11 -0.65
C TYR A 79 -3.23 -17.10 0.51
N ARG A 80 -4.35 -17.16 1.23
CA ARG A 80 -4.62 -18.26 2.17
C ARG A 80 -5.01 -19.55 1.44
N GLY A 81 -5.62 -19.43 0.25
CA GLY A 81 -6.01 -20.57 -0.56
C GLY A 81 -4.94 -20.96 -1.58
N ARG A 82 -4.47 -19.99 -2.36
CA ARG A 82 -3.45 -20.19 -3.40
C ARG A 82 -2.45 -19.06 -3.37
N PHE A 83 -1.16 -19.37 -3.31
CA PHE A 83 -0.11 -18.36 -3.39
C PHE A 83 -0.14 -17.62 -4.72
N TRP A 84 0.47 -16.42 -4.75
CA TRP A 84 0.74 -15.78 -6.03
C TRP A 84 1.68 -16.65 -6.84
N THR A 85 1.46 -16.71 -8.15
CA THR A 85 2.38 -17.41 -9.04
C THR A 85 3.70 -16.64 -9.09
N MET A 86 4.79 -17.27 -8.68
CA MET A 86 6.11 -16.66 -8.80
C MET A 86 6.53 -16.74 -10.27
N ARG A 87 6.55 -15.59 -10.96
CA ARG A 87 7.01 -15.49 -12.34
C ARG A 87 8.41 -14.90 -12.35
N GLN A 88 9.40 -15.75 -12.55
CA GLN A 88 10.75 -15.32 -12.85
C GLN A 88 10.84 -15.09 -14.36
N TYR A 89 11.29 -13.91 -14.76
CA TYR A 89 11.72 -13.71 -16.13
C TYR A 89 13.09 -14.37 -16.27
N ALA A 90 13.16 -15.43 -17.08
CA ALA A 90 14.39 -16.12 -17.42
C ALA A 90 14.58 -16.02 -18.93
N GLY A 91 15.73 -15.48 -19.36
CA GLY A 91 16.06 -15.28 -20.76
C GLY A 91 17.38 -14.53 -20.86
N PHE A 92 18.46 -15.28 -21.10
CA PHE A 92 19.76 -14.71 -21.48
C PHE A 92 20.28 -15.54 -22.64
N GLY A 93 20.63 -14.87 -23.75
CA GLY A 93 21.31 -15.49 -24.88
C GLY A 93 20.41 -16.19 -25.89
N THR A 94 21.03 -17.04 -26.70
CA THR A 94 20.42 -17.77 -27.82
C THR A 94 19.42 -18.81 -27.29
N ALA A 95 18.44 -19.23 -28.10
CA ALA A 95 17.39 -20.17 -27.67
C ALA A 95 17.94 -21.47 -27.04
N GLU A 96 19.12 -21.94 -27.47
CA GLU A 96 19.80 -23.11 -26.90
C GLU A 96 20.39 -22.87 -25.50
N GLU A 97 20.87 -21.66 -25.19
CA GLU A 97 21.48 -21.35 -23.89
C GLU A 97 20.44 -21.20 -22.79
N SER A 98 19.25 -20.68 -23.10
CA SER A 98 18.16 -20.54 -22.12
C SER A 98 17.62 -21.90 -21.64
N MET A 99 17.68 -22.94 -22.49
CA MET A 99 17.24 -24.30 -22.15
C MET A 99 18.26 -25.08 -21.29
N ALA A 100 19.54 -24.67 -21.30
CA ALA A 100 20.64 -25.41 -20.68
C ALA A 100 20.90 -25.07 -19.20
N THR A 101 20.21 -24.07 -18.64
CA THR A 101 20.39 -23.69 -17.23
C THR A 101 19.91 -24.82 -16.30
N PRO A 102 20.77 -25.40 -15.44
CA PRO A 102 20.47 -26.64 -14.75
C PRO A 102 19.32 -26.46 -13.76
N THR A 103 18.33 -27.34 -13.91
CA THR A 103 17.17 -27.56 -13.06
C THR A 103 17.59 -27.80 -11.61
N PHE A 104 17.51 -26.75 -10.78
CA PHE A 104 17.33 -26.93 -9.33
C PHE A 104 16.04 -27.73 -9.08
N PRO A 105 15.94 -28.54 -8.01
CA PRO A 105 14.78 -29.39 -7.76
C PRO A 105 13.51 -28.53 -7.63
N THR A 106 12.74 -28.42 -8.71
CA THR A 106 11.49 -27.68 -8.77
C THR A 106 10.36 -28.50 -8.17
N SER A 107 10.07 -28.24 -6.89
CA SER A 107 8.72 -28.37 -6.33
C SER A 107 8.60 -27.28 -5.25
N PRO A 108 7.72 -26.30 -5.44
CA PRO A 108 6.28 -26.54 -5.47
C PRO A 108 5.58 -26.02 -6.74
N LYS A 109 4.37 -26.51 -6.97
CA LYS A 109 3.47 -26.39 -8.14
C LYS A 109 3.11 -24.97 -8.65
N ASP A 110 3.82 -23.92 -8.26
CA ASP A 110 3.37 -22.53 -8.36
C ASP A 110 4.31 -21.59 -9.15
N ILE A 111 5.26 -22.13 -9.94
CA ILE A 111 6.13 -21.32 -10.81
C ILE A 111 5.64 -21.47 -12.25
N SER A 112 5.08 -20.38 -12.82
CA SER A 112 4.81 -20.30 -14.25
C SER A 112 5.90 -19.47 -14.92
N LEU A 113 6.60 -20.03 -15.89
CA LEU A 113 7.48 -19.28 -16.77
C LEU A 113 6.62 -18.46 -17.75
N SER A 114 6.92 -17.17 -17.90
CA SER A 114 6.31 -16.30 -18.93
C SER A 114 7.37 -15.98 -19.98
N GLU A 115 7.21 -16.54 -21.18
CA GLU A 115 8.00 -16.21 -22.36
C GLU A 115 7.50 -14.89 -22.97
N SER A 116 8.43 -14.08 -23.48
CA SER A 116 8.19 -12.81 -24.17
C SER A 116 8.52 -12.93 -25.64
#